data_AF-A0A5C4JBE5-F1
#
_entry.id   AF-A0A5C4JBE5-F1
#
_cell.length_a   1.000
_cell.length_b   1.000
_cell.length_c   1.000
_cell.angle_alpha   90.00
_cell.angle_beta   90.00
_cell.angle_gamma   90.00
#
_symmetry.space_group_name_H-M   'P 1'
#
loop_
_entity.id
_entity.type
_entity.pdbx_description
1 polymer ?
#
loop_
_entity_poly.entity_id
_entity_poly.type
_entity_poly.pdbx_seq_one_letter_code
_entity_poly.pdbx_strand_id
1 'polypeptide(L)'
;MREILSAAGTDADALAALQAGRAELIRLDARVHGRPVPIDALPATAYPAASGTPVSVPGATGERFLTVGQGTREFVIDRPEPGRPALVEVTTTGSSAFMVKEVVRTADRVETLGNLASTYEDHHERHYLTPDPTYLLVKADLDRRWSIRILPIGQARRLETECVGQSREVLSYEGGPALLTVQARAPQFCSAAFFGRRGRRSVRGRLRRAGSACPARSRRPHRPATK
;
A
#
# COMPACT_ATOMS: atom_id res chain seq x y z
N MET A 1 -8.95 45.16 41.85
CA MET A 1 -10.11 45.31 40.94
C MET A 1 -9.66 46.25 39.82
N ARG A 2 -9.49 45.88 38.56
CA ARG A 2 -9.95 44.75 37.73
C ARG A 2 -8.86 44.51 36.68
N GLU A 3 -8.33 43.28 36.60
CA GLU A 3 -7.71 42.74 35.39
C GLU A 3 -8.77 41.88 34.71
N ILE A 4 -9.53 42.46 33.78
CA ILE A 4 -10.42 41.71 32.91
C ILE A 4 -10.36 42.40 31.54
N LEU A 5 -10.24 41.60 30.48
CA LEU A 5 -10.19 41.93 29.05
C LEU A 5 -8.77 42.30 28.59
N SER A 6 -8.14 41.62 27.64
CA SER A 6 -8.69 41.12 26.38
C SER A 6 -7.78 40.02 25.84
N ALA A 7 -8.25 38.77 25.88
CA ALA A 7 -7.67 37.71 25.07
C ALA A 7 -8.17 37.88 23.63
N ALA A 8 -7.64 38.88 22.93
CA ALA A 8 -7.80 38.97 21.48
C ALA A 8 -7.00 37.81 20.89
N GLY A 9 -7.70 36.71 20.57
CA GLY A 9 -7.15 35.66 19.72
C GLY A 9 -6.59 36.31 18.46
N THR A 10 -5.38 35.91 18.08
CA THR A 10 -4.72 36.45 16.90
C THR A 10 -5.55 36.15 15.65
N ASP A 11 -5.38 36.92 14.57
CA ASP A 11 -6.04 36.62 13.27
C ASP A 11 -5.80 35.17 12.81
N ALA A 12 -4.66 34.58 13.21
CA ALA A 12 -4.34 33.18 12.98
C ALA A 12 -5.31 32.22 13.70
N ASP A 13 -5.69 32.54 14.94
CA ASP A 13 -6.65 31.75 15.73
C ASP A 13 -8.06 31.80 15.12
N ALA A 14 -8.48 32.99 14.66
CA ALA A 14 -9.75 33.17 13.97
C ALA A 14 -9.79 32.38 12.64
N LEU A 15 -8.71 32.43 11.86
CA LEU A 15 -8.60 31.66 10.62
C LEU A 15 -8.62 30.15 10.89
N ALA A 16 -7.89 29.67 11.90
CA ALA A 16 -7.89 28.26 12.29
C ALA A 16 -9.29 27.79 12.73
N ALA A 17 -10.02 28.61 13.51
CA ALA A 17 -11.39 28.31 13.93
C ALA A 17 -12.36 28.23 12.75
N LEU A 18 -12.26 29.16 11.78
CA LEU A 18 -13.08 29.13 10.56
C LEU A 18 -12.79 27.89 9.70
N GLN A 19 -11.51 27.53 9.56
CA GLN A 19 -11.12 26.31 8.83
C GLN A 19 -11.66 25.04 9.51
N ALA A 20 -11.59 24.97 10.83
CA ALA A 20 -12.16 23.87 11.61
C ALA A 20 -13.69 23.79 11.45
N GLY A 21 -14.40 24.92 11.58
CA GLY A 21 -15.86 24.97 11.40
C GLY A 21 -16.29 24.53 9.99
N ARG A 22 -15.58 24.98 8.95
CA ARG A 22 -15.80 24.53 7.56
C ARG A 22 -15.59 23.02 7.41
N ALA A 23 -14.54 22.49 8.03
CA ALA A 23 -14.25 21.06 7.98
C ALA A 23 -15.41 20.25 8.62
N GLU A 24 -15.91 20.65 9.79
CA GLU A 24 -17.06 19.97 10.43
C GLU A 24 -18.32 19.98 9.57
N LEU A 25 -18.64 21.11 8.93
CA LEU A 25 -19.79 21.20 8.02
C LEU A 25 -19.66 20.23 6.84
N ILE A 26 -18.46 20.10 6.27
CA ILE A 26 -18.18 19.12 5.19
C ILE A 26 -18.37 17.68 5.70
N ARG A 27 -17.92 17.36 6.92
CA ARG A 27 -18.11 16.02 7.50
C ARG A 27 -19.60 15.73 7.74
N LEU A 28 -20.34 16.71 8.24
CA LEU A 28 -21.77 16.58 8.51
C LEU A 28 -22.54 16.35 7.20
N ASP A 29 -22.29 17.16 6.16
CA ASP A 29 -22.91 16.99 4.85
C ASP A 29 -22.64 15.60 4.26
N ALA A 30 -21.38 15.15 4.33
CA ALA A 30 -21.00 13.83 3.87
C ALA A 30 -21.76 12.72 4.62
N ARG A 31 -21.85 12.80 5.96
CA ARG A 31 -22.60 11.84 6.78
C ARG A 31 -24.09 11.82 6.45
N VAL A 32 -24.72 13.00 6.33
CA VAL A 32 -26.16 13.14 6.00
C VAL A 32 -26.49 12.48 4.67
N HIS A 33 -25.60 12.56 3.69
CA HIS A 33 -25.81 12.00 2.35
C HIS A 33 -25.18 10.61 2.14
N GLY A 34 -24.66 9.98 3.20
CA GLY A 34 -23.97 8.68 3.09
C GLY A 34 -22.74 8.70 2.18
N ARG A 35 -22.12 9.86 2.01
CA ARG A 35 -20.92 10.06 1.18
C ARG A 35 -19.65 9.87 2.03
N PRO A 36 -18.56 9.39 1.43
CA PRO A 36 -17.26 9.38 2.07
C PRO A 36 -16.84 10.81 2.46
N VAL A 37 -16.45 11.01 3.72
CA VAL A 37 -15.93 12.31 4.20
C VAL A 37 -14.63 12.64 3.43
N PRO A 38 -14.51 13.80 2.77
CA PRO A 38 -13.28 14.20 2.11
C PRO A 38 -12.11 14.23 3.08
N ILE A 39 -10.97 13.70 2.64
CA ILE A 39 -9.82 13.51 3.51
C ILE A 39 -9.31 14.84 4.05
N ASP A 40 -9.37 15.92 3.28
CA ASP A 40 -8.95 17.27 3.69
C ASP A 40 -9.85 17.86 4.78
N ALA A 41 -11.07 17.36 4.92
CA ALA A 41 -11.94 17.72 6.03
C ALA A 41 -11.59 16.97 7.30
N LEU A 42 -10.72 15.95 7.32
CA LEU A 42 -10.32 15.23 8.54
C LEU A 42 -9.23 16.00 9.33
N PRO A 43 -9.25 15.97 10.68
CA PRO A 43 -8.24 16.66 11.49
C PRO A 43 -6.83 16.10 11.20
N ALA A 44 -5.83 16.96 11.06
CA ALA A 44 -4.44 16.51 10.84
C ALA A 44 -3.87 15.75 12.07
N THR A 45 -4.36 16.06 13.26
CA THR A 45 -3.98 15.42 14.54
C THR A 45 -4.70 14.09 14.78
N ALA A 46 -5.65 13.70 13.93
CA ALA A 46 -6.40 12.45 14.08
C ALA A 46 -5.63 11.21 13.61
N TYR A 47 -4.42 11.36 13.06
CA TYR A 47 -3.56 10.22 12.77
C TYR A 47 -2.79 9.86 14.05
N PRO A 48 -3.21 8.88 14.87
CA PRO A 48 -2.24 8.23 15.73
C PRO A 48 -1.11 7.78 14.79
N ALA A 49 0.13 8.09 15.15
CA ALA A 49 1.26 7.41 14.52
C ALA A 49 0.97 5.92 14.66
N ALA A 50 0.54 5.27 13.58
CA ALA A 50 0.26 3.85 13.64
C ALA A 50 1.63 3.15 13.63
N SER A 51 2.29 3.22 14.78
CA SER A 51 3.25 2.25 15.25
C SER A 51 2.49 0.97 15.59
N GLY A 52 1.65 0.50 14.67
CA GLY A 52 1.12 -0.85 14.73
C GLY A 52 2.29 -1.75 14.44
N THR A 53 3.13 -1.98 15.46
CA THR A 53 4.14 -3.03 15.43
C THR A 53 3.39 -4.27 14.96
N PRO A 54 3.80 -4.89 13.84
CA PRO A 54 3.09 -6.04 13.32
C PRO A 54 2.88 -7.02 14.48
N VAL A 55 1.62 -7.37 14.74
CA VAL A 55 1.29 -8.27 15.84
C VAL A 55 2.02 -9.57 15.56
N SER A 56 3.08 -9.84 16.32
CA SER A 56 3.79 -11.11 16.28
C SER A 56 2.79 -12.17 16.72
N VAL A 57 2.22 -12.89 15.76
CA VAL A 57 1.34 -14.02 16.05
C VAL A 57 2.23 -15.12 16.66
N PRO A 58 1.97 -15.60 17.88
CA PRO A 58 2.71 -16.71 18.45
C PRO A 58 2.59 -17.93 17.54
N GLY A 59 3.72 -18.54 17.15
CA GLY A 59 3.77 -19.57 16.12
C GLY A 59 3.94 -19.05 14.69
N ALA A 60 4.20 -17.75 14.52
CA ALA A 60 4.65 -17.19 13.25
C ALA A 60 5.87 -17.98 12.77
N THR A 61 5.63 -18.77 11.71
CA THR A 61 6.58 -19.25 10.71
C THR A 61 8.02 -18.88 11.05
N GLY A 62 8.74 -19.81 11.70
CA GLY A 62 10.15 -19.63 12.02
C GLY A 62 11.02 -19.41 10.77
N GLU A 63 12.34 -19.49 10.91
CA GLU A 63 13.30 -19.24 9.82
C GLU A 63 13.05 -20.05 8.54
N ARG A 64 12.29 -21.16 8.62
CA ARG A 64 11.85 -21.99 7.50
C ARG A 64 11.29 -21.19 6.31
N PHE A 65 10.52 -20.12 6.58
CA PHE A 65 9.85 -19.34 5.53
C PHE A 65 10.58 -18.04 5.20
N LEU A 66 11.82 -17.89 5.65
CA LEU A 66 12.67 -16.73 5.44
C LEU A 66 13.81 -17.07 4.49
N THR A 67 13.88 -16.37 3.37
CA THR A 67 15.03 -16.41 2.46
C THR A 67 15.75 -15.07 2.54
N VAL A 68 17.05 -15.10 2.84
CA VAL A 68 17.93 -13.93 2.79
C VAL A 68 18.94 -14.06 1.66
N GLY A 69 19.39 -12.95 1.11
CA GLY A 69 20.40 -12.99 0.05
C GLY A 69 20.86 -11.63 -0.44
N GLN A 70 21.74 -11.72 -1.43
CA GLN A 70 22.23 -10.64 -2.28
C GLN A 70 22.22 -11.14 -3.73
N GLY A 71 22.23 -10.21 -4.69
CA GLY A 71 22.25 -10.58 -6.10
C GLY A 71 20.97 -11.26 -6.58
N THR A 72 21.07 -11.88 -7.77
CA THR A 72 19.96 -12.62 -8.39
C THR A 72 19.86 -14.03 -7.81
N ARG A 73 18.66 -14.45 -7.43
CA ARG A 73 18.38 -15.79 -6.88
C ARG A 73 16.97 -16.25 -7.23
N GLU A 74 16.84 -17.53 -7.56
CA GLU A 74 15.54 -18.20 -7.71
C GLU A 74 15.38 -19.22 -6.59
N PHE A 75 14.18 -19.34 -6.01
CA PHE A 75 13.88 -20.35 -4.99
C PHE A 75 12.44 -20.81 -5.04
N VAL A 76 12.22 -22.06 -4.59
CA VAL A 76 10.89 -22.68 -4.46
C VAL A 76 10.14 -21.98 -3.33
N ILE A 77 8.86 -21.69 -3.55
CA ILE A 77 7.98 -21.13 -2.53
C ILE A 77 7.56 -22.25 -1.58
N ASP A 78 8.10 -22.24 -0.36
CA ASP A 78 7.54 -23.02 0.75
C ASP A 78 6.36 -22.24 1.34
N ARG A 79 5.14 -22.80 1.24
CA ARG A 79 3.92 -22.13 1.71
C ARG A 79 3.59 -22.60 3.12
N PRO A 80 3.29 -21.67 4.06
CA PRO A 80 2.81 -22.04 5.39
C PRO A 80 1.53 -22.90 5.33
N GLU A 81 0.67 -22.60 4.36
CA GLU A 81 -0.54 -23.36 4.07
C GLU A 81 -0.54 -23.77 2.58
N PRO A 82 -0.22 -25.04 2.26
CA PRO A 82 -0.21 -25.53 0.88
C PRO A 82 -1.53 -25.27 0.15
N GLY A 83 -1.44 -24.80 -1.10
CA GLY A 83 -2.60 -24.48 -1.95
C GLY A 83 -3.40 -23.23 -1.53
N ARG A 84 -3.01 -22.54 -0.46
CA ARG A 84 -3.64 -21.30 -0.01
C ARG A 84 -2.86 -20.06 -0.47
N PRO A 85 -3.53 -18.91 -0.62
CA PRO A 85 -2.84 -17.63 -0.72
C PRO A 85 -1.97 -17.37 0.49
N ALA A 86 -0.92 -16.59 0.30
CA ALA A 86 0.00 -16.20 1.35
C ALA A 86 0.32 -14.70 1.25
N LEU A 87 1.02 -14.18 2.23
CA LEU A 87 1.70 -12.89 2.14
C LEU A 87 3.17 -13.11 1.85
N VAL A 88 3.74 -12.18 1.09
CA VAL A 88 5.18 -12.07 0.87
C VAL A 88 5.61 -10.76 1.47
N GLU A 89 6.35 -10.83 2.57
CA GLU A 89 7.00 -9.69 3.18
C GLU A 89 8.41 -9.57 2.59
N VAL A 90 8.71 -8.41 2.03
CA VAL A 90 9.97 -8.11 1.35
C VAL A 90 10.65 -6.97 2.07
N THR A 91 11.86 -7.22 2.56
CA THR A 91 12.73 -6.19 3.13
C THR A 91 13.96 -6.06 2.26
N THR A 92 14.35 -4.83 1.96
CA THR A 92 15.53 -4.57 1.14
C THR A 92 16.36 -3.42 1.70
N THR A 93 17.67 -3.52 1.52
CA THR A 93 18.64 -2.50 1.92
C THR A 93 19.65 -2.29 0.79
N GLY A 94 19.83 -1.06 0.36
CA GLY A 94 20.68 -0.59 -0.74
C GLY A 94 19.98 0.44 -1.64
N SER A 95 20.72 0.97 -2.61
CA SER A 95 20.23 2.00 -3.56
C SER A 95 20.15 1.52 -5.01
N SER A 96 20.43 0.22 -5.24
CA SER A 96 20.41 -0.41 -6.55
C SER A 96 19.06 -1.05 -6.87
N ALA A 97 18.86 -1.43 -8.14
CA ALA A 97 17.61 -1.98 -8.62
C ALA A 97 17.30 -3.33 -7.97
N PHE A 98 16.07 -3.49 -7.48
CA PHE A 98 15.58 -4.73 -6.89
C PHE A 98 14.22 -5.09 -7.50
N MET A 99 14.05 -6.37 -7.85
CA MET A 99 12.81 -6.88 -8.41
C MET A 99 12.54 -8.32 -7.95
N VAL A 100 11.29 -8.60 -7.60
CA VAL A 100 10.80 -9.95 -7.33
C VAL A 100 9.74 -10.30 -8.37
N LYS A 101 9.89 -11.44 -9.03
CA LYS A 101 8.93 -11.97 -9.99
C LYS A 101 8.34 -13.29 -9.51
N GLU A 102 7.05 -13.46 -9.75
CA GLU A 102 6.37 -14.74 -9.57
C GLU A 102 6.65 -15.64 -10.78
N VAL A 103 7.00 -16.90 -10.53
CA VAL A 103 7.28 -17.89 -11.57
C VAL A 103 6.44 -19.14 -11.32
N VAL A 104 5.69 -19.56 -12.35
CA VAL A 104 4.99 -20.85 -12.40
C VAL A 104 5.88 -21.82 -13.15
N ARG A 105 6.27 -22.91 -12.50
CA ARG A 105 7.10 -23.97 -13.05
C ARG A 105 6.43 -25.29 -12.75
N THR A 106 6.06 -25.98 -13.81
CA THR A 106 5.46 -27.32 -13.82
C THR A 106 6.32 -28.20 -14.73
N ALA A 107 6.01 -29.49 -14.83
CA ALA A 107 6.70 -30.38 -15.75
C ALA A 107 6.61 -29.88 -17.21
N ASP A 108 5.46 -29.30 -17.58
CA ASP A 108 5.15 -28.96 -18.97
C ASP A 108 5.29 -27.47 -19.29
N ARG A 109 5.45 -26.61 -18.27
CA ARG A 109 5.40 -25.16 -18.45
C ARG A 109 6.29 -24.41 -17.48
N VAL A 110 7.04 -23.45 -18.01
CA VAL A 110 7.72 -22.39 -17.26
C VAL A 110 7.17 -21.05 -17.72
N GLU A 111 6.54 -20.31 -16.82
CA GLU A 111 5.98 -18.99 -17.07
C GLU A 111 6.43 -18.02 -15.99
N THR A 112 7.05 -16.91 -16.41
CA THR A 112 7.25 -15.76 -15.53
C THR A 112 6.02 -14.89 -15.62
N LEU A 113 5.37 -14.65 -14.48
CA LEU A 113 4.21 -13.77 -14.39
C LEU A 113 4.65 -12.30 -14.32
N GLY A 114 3.98 -11.49 -13.50
CA GLY A 114 4.31 -10.09 -13.29
C GLY A 114 5.39 -9.86 -12.24
N ASN A 115 5.79 -8.60 -12.11
CA ASN A 115 6.59 -8.15 -10.99
C ASN A 115 5.71 -8.11 -9.74
N LEU A 116 6.08 -8.88 -8.72
CA LEU A 116 5.48 -8.82 -7.40
C LEU A 116 5.91 -7.53 -6.71
N ALA A 117 7.22 -7.34 -6.57
CA ALA A 117 7.87 -6.17 -5.97
C ALA A 117 8.91 -5.58 -6.94
N SER A 118 9.08 -4.25 -6.90
CA SER A 118 10.13 -3.54 -7.64
C SER A 118 10.43 -2.23 -6.94
N THR A 119 11.69 -2.00 -6.56
CA THR A 119 12.12 -0.77 -5.87
C THR A 119 13.59 -0.44 -6.19
N TYR A 120 13.98 0.81 -5.91
CA TYR A 120 15.36 1.30 -5.98
C TYR A 120 15.91 1.74 -4.62
N GLU A 121 15.06 1.84 -3.60
CA GLU A 121 15.42 2.39 -2.28
C GLU A 121 15.07 1.39 -1.18
N ASP A 122 15.58 1.58 0.03
CA ASP A 122 15.26 0.76 1.19
C ASP A 122 13.75 0.71 1.42
N HIS A 123 13.18 -0.48 1.42
CA HIS A 123 11.74 -0.68 1.54
C HIS A 123 11.45 -1.93 2.35
N HIS A 124 10.33 -1.85 3.08
CA HIS A 124 9.65 -2.96 3.72
C HIS A 124 8.23 -3.00 3.16
N GLU A 125 7.86 -4.06 2.44
CA GLU A 125 6.56 -4.15 1.77
C GLU A 125 5.94 -5.53 1.96
N ARG A 126 4.60 -5.56 1.99
CA ARG A 126 3.82 -6.80 1.97
C ARG A 126 3.03 -6.92 0.69
N HIS A 127 3.09 -8.09 0.09
CA HIS A 127 2.45 -8.41 -1.18
C HIS A 127 1.55 -9.62 -1.03
N TYR A 128 0.40 -9.60 -1.72
CA TYR A 128 -0.48 -10.75 -1.81
C TYR A 128 0.09 -11.74 -2.82
N LEU A 129 0.35 -12.97 -2.36
CA LEU A 129 0.83 -14.06 -3.20
C LEU A 129 -0.32 -15.02 -3.50
N THR A 130 -0.71 -15.09 -4.77
CA THR A 130 -1.70 -16.08 -5.23
C THR A 130 -1.21 -17.52 -5.01
N PRO A 131 -2.09 -18.53 -5.02
CA PRO A 131 -1.68 -19.93 -4.89
C PRO A 131 -0.81 -20.45 -6.05
N ASP A 132 -0.98 -19.91 -7.25
CA ASP A 132 -0.44 -20.48 -8.50
C ASP A 132 1.10 -20.45 -8.63
N PRO A 133 1.83 -19.37 -8.25
CA PRO A 133 3.27 -19.34 -8.35
C PRO A 133 3.94 -20.42 -7.48
N THR A 134 4.94 -21.07 -8.07
CA THR A 134 5.73 -22.15 -7.46
C THR A 134 7.14 -21.68 -7.07
N TYR A 135 7.66 -20.64 -7.73
CA TYR A 135 8.99 -20.06 -7.47
C TYR A 135 8.90 -18.54 -7.38
N LEU A 136 9.87 -17.96 -6.67
CA LEU A 136 10.19 -16.53 -6.75
C LEU A 136 11.55 -16.35 -7.41
N LEU A 137 11.61 -15.47 -8.40
CA LEU A 137 12.85 -15.01 -9.01
C LEU A 137 13.16 -13.59 -8.50
N VAL A 138 14.18 -13.48 -7.67
CA VAL A 138 14.74 -12.22 -7.21
C VAL A 138 15.83 -11.79 -8.19
N LYS A 139 15.73 -10.57 -8.71
CA LYS A 139 16.78 -9.89 -9.47
C LYS A 139 17.24 -8.69 -8.67
N ALA A 140 18.51 -8.70 -8.28
CA ALA A 140 19.12 -7.62 -7.55
C ALA A 140 20.61 -7.55 -7.91
N ASP A 141 21.21 -6.39 -7.71
CA ASP A 141 22.65 -6.21 -7.79
C ASP A 141 23.33 -6.80 -6.53
N LEU A 142 24.64 -7.05 -6.59
CA LEU A 142 25.39 -7.70 -5.51
C LEU A 142 25.49 -6.85 -4.23
N ASP A 143 25.40 -5.52 -4.37
CA ASP A 143 25.41 -4.57 -3.24
C ASP A 143 24.06 -4.49 -2.51
N ARG A 144 22.98 -5.01 -3.12
CA ARG A 144 21.64 -5.04 -2.57
C ARG A 144 21.44 -6.23 -1.64
N ARG A 145 21.18 -5.97 -0.36
CA ARG A 145 20.73 -7.01 0.58
C ARG A 145 19.21 -7.08 0.58
N TRP A 146 18.70 -8.29 0.70
CA TRP A 146 17.27 -8.51 0.75
C TRP A 146 16.91 -9.69 1.64
N SER A 147 15.70 -9.63 2.19
CA SER A 147 15.03 -10.76 2.81
C SER A 147 13.60 -10.86 2.31
N ILE A 148 13.14 -12.09 2.12
CA ILE A 148 11.78 -12.42 1.71
C ILE A 148 11.24 -13.42 2.71
N ARG A 149 10.10 -13.09 3.31
CA ARG A 149 9.40 -13.97 4.25
C ARG A 149 8.01 -14.30 3.71
N ILE A 150 7.67 -15.59 3.69
CA ILE A 150 6.32 -16.05 3.33
C ILE A 150 5.50 -16.22 4.61
N LEU A 151 4.37 -15.54 4.72
CA LEU A 151 3.49 -15.58 5.89
C LEU A 151 2.11 -16.14 5.53
N PRO A 152 1.41 -16.78 6.48
CA PRO A 152 -0.01 -17.10 6.31
C PRO A 152 -0.83 -15.84 5.98
N ILE A 153 -1.85 -15.98 5.12
CA ILE A 153 -2.72 -14.85 4.74
C ILE A 153 -3.46 -14.27 5.95
N GLY A 154 -3.71 -15.06 6.99
CA GLY A 154 -4.32 -14.60 8.25
C GLY A 154 -3.49 -13.58 9.03
N GLN A 155 -2.21 -13.37 8.68
CA GLN A 155 -1.39 -12.30 9.26
C GLN A 155 -1.57 -10.95 8.57
N ALA A 156 -2.44 -10.87 7.55
CA ALA A 156 -2.77 -9.59 6.92
C ALA A 156 -3.46 -8.68 7.95
N ARG A 157 -3.01 -7.43 8.03
CA ARG A 157 -3.59 -6.45 8.95
C ARG A 157 -5.07 -6.28 8.64
N ARG A 158 -5.93 -6.26 9.65
CA ARG A 158 -7.36 -6.02 9.45
C ARG A 158 -7.58 -4.63 8.83
N LEU A 159 -8.46 -4.56 7.84
CA LEU A 159 -8.94 -3.32 7.27
C LEU A 159 -9.76 -2.57 8.33
N GLU A 160 -9.23 -1.44 8.76
CA GLU A 160 -9.86 -0.51 9.70
C GLU A 160 -10.44 0.69 8.94
N THR A 161 -11.19 1.54 9.63
CA THR A 161 -11.70 2.80 9.06
C THR A 161 -10.56 3.70 8.60
N GLU A 162 -9.45 3.68 9.32
CA GLU A 162 -8.24 4.43 9.01
C GLU A 162 -7.03 3.50 9.08
N CYS A 163 -6.20 3.55 8.04
CA CYS A 163 -4.94 2.82 8.01
C CYS A 163 -3.83 3.80 7.71
N VAL A 164 -2.79 3.77 8.54
CA VAL A 164 -1.54 4.49 8.31
C VAL A 164 -0.46 3.45 7.99
N GLY A 165 0.33 3.74 6.96
CA GLY A 165 1.43 2.91 6.50
C GLY A 165 2.32 3.71 5.55
N GLN A 166 3.57 3.29 5.41
CA GLN A 166 4.56 3.98 4.56
C GLN A 166 4.78 3.27 3.23
N SER A 167 4.32 2.03 3.11
CA SER A 167 4.66 1.13 2.03
C SER A 167 3.47 0.29 1.62
N ARG A 168 3.68 -0.60 0.65
CA ARG A 168 2.64 -1.52 0.19
C ARG A 168 2.26 -2.48 1.32
N GLU A 169 0.97 -2.58 1.59
CA GLU A 169 0.40 -3.42 2.64
C GLU A 169 -0.76 -4.25 2.09
N VAL A 170 -1.02 -5.40 2.70
CA VAL A 170 -2.19 -6.24 2.42
C VAL A 170 -3.13 -6.19 3.61
N LEU A 171 -4.35 -5.71 3.36
CA LEU A 171 -5.38 -5.59 4.38
C LEU A 171 -6.42 -6.70 4.22
N SER A 172 -6.84 -7.32 5.33
CA SER A 172 -7.90 -8.32 5.39
C SER A 172 -9.25 -7.68 5.70
N TYR A 173 -10.30 -8.09 4.99
CA TYR A 173 -11.66 -7.65 5.24
C TYR A 173 -12.56 -8.87 5.41
N GLU A 174 -13.15 -9.00 6.59
CA GLU A 174 -13.97 -10.16 6.99
C GLU A 174 -15.47 -9.89 6.93
N GLY A 175 -15.88 -8.69 6.50
CA GLY A 175 -17.29 -8.36 6.33
C GLY A 175 -17.91 -9.00 5.08
N GLY A 176 -19.24 -8.90 4.99
CA GLY A 176 -19.97 -9.25 3.77
C GLY A 176 -19.65 -8.30 2.61
N PRO A 177 -20.22 -8.52 1.41
CA PRO A 177 -20.00 -7.63 0.27
C PRO A 177 -20.21 -6.15 0.63
N ALA A 178 -19.21 -5.31 0.35
CA ALA A 178 -19.24 -3.89 0.70
C ALA A 178 -18.60 -3.03 -0.40
N LEU A 179 -19.03 -1.77 -0.46
CA LEU A 179 -18.37 -0.73 -1.26
C LEU A 179 -17.23 -0.13 -0.45
N LEU A 180 -15.99 -0.32 -0.91
CA LEU A 180 -14.84 0.34 -0.29
C LEU A 180 -14.57 1.68 -0.98
N THR A 181 -14.58 2.76 -0.22
CA THR A 181 -13.99 4.03 -0.65
C THR A 181 -12.64 4.21 0.02
N VAL A 182 -11.59 4.35 -0.78
CA VAL A 182 -10.25 4.65 -0.29
C VAL A 182 -9.94 6.11 -0.56
N GLN A 183 -9.52 6.83 0.47
CA GLN A 183 -8.93 8.15 0.35
C GLN A 183 -7.54 8.09 0.97
N ALA A 184 -6.56 8.70 0.32
CA ALA A 184 -5.17 8.64 0.76
C ALA A 184 -4.55 10.05 0.80
N ARG A 185 -3.92 10.37 1.92
CA ARG A 185 -2.96 11.48 2.04
C ARG A 185 -1.58 10.92 1.79
N ALA A 186 -1.21 10.80 0.52
CA ALA A 186 0.11 10.36 0.13
C ALA A 186 0.77 11.42 -0.77
N PRO A 187 2.07 11.69 -0.61
CA PRO A 187 2.80 12.53 -1.55
C PRO A 187 2.88 11.90 -2.95
N GLN A 188 2.66 10.58 -3.03
CA GLN A 188 2.80 9.77 -4.23
C GLN A 188 1.47 9.10 -4.65
N PHE A 189 1.49 8.44 -5.80
CA PHE A 189 0.36 7.67 -6.33
C PHE A 189 0.00 6.49 -5.40
N CYS A 190 -1.30 6.28 -5.15
CA CYS A 190 -1.80 5.10 -4.47
C CYS A 190 -2.56 4.18 -5.45
N SER A 191 -2.32 2.87 -5.33
CA SER A 191 -3.07 1.84 -6.05
C SER A 191 -3.65 0.87 -5.03
N ALA A 192 -4.94 0.57 -5.18
CA ALA A 192 -5.57 -0.53 -4.48
C ALA A 192 -5.81 -1.69 -5.45
N ALA A 193 -5.65 -2.91 -4.96
CA ALA A 193 -6.02 -4.13 -5.67
C ALA A 193 -6.82 -5.01 -4.71
N PHE A 194 -7.89 -5.61 -5.22
CA PHE A 194 -8.79 -6.45 -4.45
C PHE A 194 -8.63 -7.91 -4.85
N PHE A 195 -8.61 -8.79 -3.86
CA PHE A 195 -8.51 -10.23 -4.04
C PHE A 195 -9.66 -10.90 -3.30
N GLY A 196 -10.53 -11.59 -4.05
CA GLY A 196 -11.69 -12.29 -3.49
C GLY A 196 -11.45 -13.79 -3.38
N ARG A 197 -12.19 -14.43 -2.46
CA ARG A 197 -12.13 -15.88 -2.21
C ARG A 197 -12.60 -16.74 -3.41
N ARG A 198 -13.37 -16.16 -4.35
CA ARG A 198 -13.91 -16.82 -5.56
C ARG A 198 -13.14 -16.48 -6.85
N GLY A 199 -11.83 -16.22 -6.75
CA GLY A 199 -10.95 -15.95 -7.90
C GLY A 199 -10.61 -14.47 -8.10
N ARG A 200 -9.61 -14.21 -8.94
CA ARG A 200 -9.09 -12.86 -9.23
C ARG A 200 -10.18 -12.03 -9.93
N ARG A 201 -10.85 -11.15 -9.19
CA ARG A 201 -11.41 -9.91 -9.76
C ARG A 201 -10.49 -8.77 -9.38
N SER A 202 -9.45 -8.55 -10.18
CA SER A 202 -8.63 -7.36 -10.01
C SER A 202 -9.40 -6.17 -10.56
N VAL A 203 -10.02 -5.40 -9.66
CA VAL A 203 -10.40 -4.02 -9.97
C VAL A 203 -9.18 -3.16 -9.65
N ARG A 204 -8.42 -2.79 -10.68
CA ARG A 204 -7.33 -1.82 -10.52
C ARG A 204 -7.92 -0.42 -10.59
N GLY A 205 -8.27 0.13 -9.43
CA GLY A 205 -8.64 1.54 -9.31
C GLY A 205 -7.38 2.40 -9.35
N ARG A 206 -7.25 3.28 -10.34
CA ARG A 206 -6.21 4.32 -10.34
C ARG A 206 -6.77 5.53 -9.58
N LEU A 207 -6.37 5.69 -8.32
CA LEU A 207 -6.66 6.91 -7.58
C LEU A 207 -5.74 8.03 -8.06
N ARG A 208 -6.33 9.12 -8.53
CA ARG A 208 -5.60 10.35 -8.88
C ARG A 208 -5.67 11.29 -7.68
N ARG A 209 -4.59 12.03 -7.45
CA ARG A 209 -4.54 13.10 -6.46
C ARG A 209 -5.65 14.12 -6.77
N ALA A 210 -6.54 14.36 -5.82
CA ALA A 210 -7.45 15.50 -5.90
C ALA A 210 -6.59 16.79 -5.87
N GLY A 211 -6.66 17.59 -6.94
CA GLY A 211 -5.95 18.87 -7.04
C GLY A 211 -4.65 18.89 -7.85
N SER A 212 -4.12 17.77 -8.35
CA SER A 212 -3.06 17.86 -9.36
C SER A 212 -3.69 18.08 -10.73
N ALA A 213 -3.74 19.34 -11.18
CA ALA A 213 -3.95 19.64 -12.58
C ALA A 213 -2.92 18.84 -13.38
N CYS A 214 -3.39 17.97 -14.28
CA CYS A 214 -2.51 17.23 -15.15
C CYS A 214 -1.75 18.29 -15.99
N PRO A 215 -0.41 18.39 -15.95
CA PRO A 215 0.27 19.13 -17.00
C PRO A 215 -0.17 18.45 -18.30
N ALA A 216 -0.81 19.20 -19.18
CA ALA A 216 -1.24 18.70 -20.46
C ALA A 216 -0.03 18.00 -21.08
N ARG A 217 -0.16 16.71 -21.40
CA ARG A 217 0.86 16.00 -22.18
C ARG A 217 1.02 16.81 -23.45
N SER A 218 2.09 17.60 -23.53
CA SER A 218 2.56 18.22 -24.76
C SER A 218 2.63 17.11 -25.79
N ARG A 219 1.70 17.14 -26.76
CA ARG A 219 1.77 16.30 -27.95
C ARG A 219 3.10 16.66 -28.61
N ARG A 220 4.09 15.78 -28.52
CA ARG A 220 5.28 15.88 -29.37
C ARG A 220 4.76 15.93 -30.81
N PRO A 221 5.10 16.97 -31.60
CA PRO A 221 4.73 16.99 -33.00
C PRO A 221 5.35 15.78 -33.69
N HIS A 222 4.53 15.07 -34.44
CA HIS A 222 4.95 13.95 -35.28
C HIS A 222 5.97 14.49 -36.28
N ARG A 223 7.23 14.05 -36.17
CA ARG A 223 8.25 14.34 -37.19
C ARG A 223 7.96 13.40 -38.38
N PRO A 224 7.66 13.90 -39.59
CA PRO A 224 7.53 13.04 -40.76
C PRO A 224 8.90 12.48 -41.14
N ALA A 225 8.93 11.22 -41.59
CA ALA A 225 10.13 10.59 -42.11
C ALA A 225 10.48 11.21 -43.46
N THR A 226 11.70 11.76 -43.58
CA THR A 226 12.32 12.06 -44.87
C THR A 226 12.72 10.76 -45.54
N LYS A 227 12.26 10.56 -46.78
CA LYS A 227 12.76 9.56 -47.71
C LYS A 227 14.09 10.00 -48.30
#